data_AF-A0A0N4U9N2-F1
#
_entry.id   AF-A0A0N4U9N2-F1
#
_cell.length_a   1.000
_cell.length_b   1.000
_cell.length_c   1.000
_cell.angle_alpha   90.00
_cell.angle_beta   90.00
_cell.angle_gamma   90.00
#
_symmetry.space_group_name_H-M   'P 1'
#
loop_
_entity.id
_entity.type
_entity.pdbx_description
1 polymer ?
#
loop_
_entity_poly.entity_id
_entity_poly.type
_entity_poly.pdbx_seq_one_letter_code
_entity_poly.pdbx_strand_id
1 'polypeptide(L)'
;MRFYYSFQKLGTILMKFLIYLLIFFGEALFWPDGAPCKYSTMKSMNPLEAVEHEGGLQLSNPPYAIDVVHKCYWKNQPIFLKLRGTSRNFIFKGFVIQAFIFRERKKEKRAGKFVRLDNNGSWRHQCYRFHDSVTNAHDEKKNEINLWWKNDKDDDKVVQFVATVVKSRKEFWVQSILSRPVAPCRMQREFNNYESERITAPPKIIPFALANKF
;
A
#
# COMPACT_ATOMS: atom_id res chain seq x y z
N MET A 1 -10.33 -25.96 57.71
CA MET A 1 -11.17 -25.57 56.55
C MET A 1 -11.19 -24.07 56.21
N ARG A 2 -11.19 -23.13 57.17
CA ARG A 2 -11.30 -21.68 56.87
C ARG A 2 -10.16 -21.08 56.03
N PHE A 3 -8.93 -21.55 56.18
CA PHE A 3 -7.78 -21.01 55.44
C PHE A 3 -7.84 -21.30 53.92
N TYR A 4 -8.34 -22.47 53.51
CA TYR A 4 -8.41 -22.88 52.11
C TYR A 4 -9.38 -22.01 51.28
N TYR A 5 -10.51 -21.60 51.87
CA TYR A 5 -11.51 -20.75 51.22
C TYR A 5 -11.01 -19.31 50.93
N SER A 6 -10.11 -18.78 51.78
CA SER A 6 -9.55 -17.43 51.59
C SER A 6 -8.59 -17.38 50.40
N PHE A 7 -7.73 -18.40 50.26
CA PHE A 7 -6.81 -18.51 49.13
C PHE A 7 -7.53 -18.69 47.78
N GLN A 8 -8.61 -19.47 47.72
CA GLN A 8 -9.40 -19.61 46.48
C GLN A 8 -10.05 -18.30 46.04
N LYS A 9 -10.64 -17.52 46.96
CA LYS A 9 -11.24 -16.23 46.63
C LYS A 9 -10.22 -15.23 46.12
N LEU A 10 -9.06 -15.12 46.79
CA LEU A 10 -7.99 -14.20 46.38
C LEU A 10 -7.45 -14.56 44.97
N GLY A 11 -7.26 -15.85 44.70
CA GLY A 11 -6.84 -16.34 43.38
C GLY A 11 -7.83 -16.00 42.26
N THR A 12 -9.13 -16.14 42.50
CA THR A 12 -10.15 -15.80 41.49
C THR A 12 -10.24 -14.30 41.19
N ILE A 13 -10.03 -13.43 42.18
CA ILE A 13 -10.02 -11.97 41.98
C ILE A 13 -8.79 -11.56 41.18
N LEU A 14 -7.61 -12.10 41.52
CA LEU A 14 -6.36 -11.82 40.80
C LEU A 14 -6.45 -12.26 39.33
N MET A 15 -7.01 -13.46 39.08
CA MET A 15 -7.20 -13.98 37.72
C MET A 15 -8.14 -13.10 36.89
N LYS A 16 -9.25 -12.62 37.48
CA LYS A 16 -10.17 -11.68 36.81
C LYS A 16 -9.48 -10.36 36.48
N PHE A 17 -8.66 -9.83 37.38
CA PHE A 17 -7.91 -8.59 37.16
C PHE A 17 -6.90 -8.73 36.03
N LEU A 18 -6.20 -9.87 35.96
CA LEU A 18 -5.27 -10.22 34.88
C LEU A 18 -5.98 -10.35 33.51
N ILE A 19 -7.14 -10.99 33.46
CA ILE A 19 -7.95 -11.07 32.24
C ILE A 19 -8.41 -9.68 31.79
N TYR A 20 -8.83 -8.82 32.74
CA TYR A 20 -9.24 -7.45 32.43
C TYR A 20 -8.08 -6.61 31.88
N LEU A 21 -6.88 -6.75 32.47
CA LEU A 21 -5.64 -6.16 31.96
C LEU A 21 -5.32 -6.66 30.53
N LEU A 22 -5.39 -7.97 30.28
CA LEU A 22 -5.12 -8.52 28.95
C LEU A 22 -6.11 -8.02 27.89
N ILE A 23 -7.39 -7.87 28.24
CA ILE A 23 -8.40 -7.30 27.33
C ILE A 23 -8.12 -5.82 27.06
N PHE A 24 -7.80 -5.03 28.08
CA PHE A 24 -7.51 -3.60 27.93
C PHE A 24 -6.21 -3.30 27.16
N PHE A 25 -5.20 -4.16 27.28
CA PHE A 25 -3.94 -4.01 26.54
C PHE A 25 -3.97 -4.63 25.14
N GLY A 26 -5.02 -5.39 24.79
CA GLY A 26 -5.12 -6.12 23.53
C GLY A 26 -5.36 -5.25 22.29
N GLU A 27 -5.91 -4.04 22.41
CA GLU A 27 -6.29 -3.24 21.24
C GLU A 27 -5.18 -2.35 20.67
N ALA A 28 -4.01 -2.25 21.32
CA ALA A 28 -3.10 -1.14 21.05
C ALA A 28 -2.07 -1.33 19.90
N LEU A 29 -1.79 -2.54 19.40
CA LEU A 29 -0.53 -2.76 18.65
C LEU A 29 -0.61 -3.46 17.28
N PHE A 30 -1.77 -3.92 16.83
CA PHE A 30 -1.81 -4.67 15.57
C PHE A 30 -1.74 -3.74 14.35
N TRP A 31 -0.71 -3.91 13.54
CA TRP A 31 -0.60 -3.33 12.21
C TRP A 31 -1.20 -4.34 11.22
N PRO A 32 -2.10 -3.93 10.31
CA PRO A 32 -2.70 -4.89 9.39
C PRO A 32 -1.68 -5.45 8.39
N ASP A 33 -1.90 -6.71 8.02
CA ASP A 33 -1.23 -7.43 6.93
C ASP A 33 -1.68 -6.91 5.56
N GLY A 34 -1.27 -5.68 5.25
CA GLY A 34 -1.57 -4.99 4.00
C GLY A 34 -2.80 -4.11 4.04
N ALA A 35 -3.11 -3.48 2.91
CA ALA A 35 -4.27 -2.61 2.78
C ALA A 35 -5.60 -3.39 2.85
N PRO A 36 -6.65 -2.81 3.46
CA PRO A 36 -7.99 -3.39 3.46
C PRO A 36 -8.48 -3.81 2.07
N CYS A 37 -9.18 -4.96 2.01
CA CYS A 37 -9.83 -5.44 0.79
C CYS A 37 -11.18 -4.75 0.54
N LYS A 38 -11.20 -3.40 0.63
CA LYS A 38 -12.35 -2.57 0.27
C LYS A 38 -12.11 -1.96 -1.10
N TYR A 39 -13.16 -1.93 -1.93
CA TYR A 39 -13.06 -1.31 -3.26
C TYR A 39 -12.66 0.16 -3.18
N SER A 40 -13.17 0.91 -2.19
CA SER A 40 -12.78 2.31 -1.93
C SER A 40 -11.28 2.42 -1.67
N THR A 41 -10.74 1.62 -0.76
CA THR A 41 -9.33 1.67 -0.36
C THR A 41 -8.41 1.27 -1.50
N MET A 42 -8.77 0.24 -2.26
CA MET A 42 -8.04 -0.16 -3.47
C MET A 42 -8.05 0.98 -4.51
N LYS A 43 -9.18 1.65 -4.67
CA LYS A 43 -9.35 2.73 -5.66
C LYS A 43 -8.61 4.00 -5.26
N SER A 44 -8.78 4.45 -4.02
CA SER A 44 -8.21 5.68 -3.50
C SER A 44 -6.71 5.56 -3.20
N MET A 45 -6.25 4.34 -2.91
CA MET A 45 -4.92 4.06 -2.34
C MET A 45 -4.66 4.93 -1.09
N ASN A 46 -5.70 5.33 -0.36
CA ASN A 46 -5.63 6.35 0.68
C ASN A 46 -5.77 5.72 2.09
N PRO A 47 -4.71 5.75 2.92
CA PRO A 47 -4.76 5.24 4.29
C PRO A 47 -5.74 6.00 5.20
N LEU A 48 -6.10 7.25 4.86
CA LEU A 48 -7.05 8.08 5.63
C LEU A 48 -8.46 7.48 5.73
N GLU A 49 -8.80 6.45 4.94
CA GLU A 49 -10.08 5.75 5.10
C GLU A 49 -10.22 5.08 6.48
N ALA A 50 -9.12 4.95 7.21
CA ALA A 50 -9.11 4.52 8.60
C ALA A 50 -8.72 5.69 9.50
N VAL A 51 -9.56 5.96 10.51
CA VAL A 51 -9.50 7.13 11.40
C VAL A 51 -8.15 7.29 12.09
N GLU A 52 -7.47 6.18 12.39
CA GLU A 52 -6.15 6.19 13.01
C GLU A 52 -5.07 6.90 12.18
N HIS A 53 -5.26 6.98 10.85
CA HIS A 53 -4.34 7.67 9.94
C HIS A 53 -4.61 9.18 9.81
N GLU A 54 -5.65 9.72 10.47
CA GLU A 54 -6.02 11.13 10.34
C GLU A 54 -4.85 12.06 10.71
N GLY A 55 -4.62 13.11 9.89
CA GLY A 55 -3.52 14.04 10.09
C GLY A 55 -2.13 13.53 9.69
N GLY A 56 -2.00 12.29 9.20
CA GLY A 56 -0.70 11.74 8.78
C GLY A 56 -0.27 12.04 7.35
N LEU A 57 -1.16 12.62 6.54
CA LEU A 57 -0.94 12.91 5.13
C LEU A 57 0.20 13.93 4.95
N GLN A 58 1.19 13.55 4.15
CA GLN A 58 2.29 14.39 3.73
C GLN A 58 2.07 14.90 2.31
N LEU A 59 2.23 16.22 2.11
CA LEU A 59 2.17 16.89 0.80
C LEU A 59 3.56 17.33 0.30
N SER A 60 4.61 17.03 1.06
CA SER A 60 6.01 17.22 0.66
C SER A 60 6.45 16.16 -0.34
N ASN A 61 7.55 16.40 -1.05
CA ASN A 61 8.15 15.39 -1.93
C ASN A 61 8.48 14.11 -1.13
N PRO A 62 7.95 12.93 -1.53
CA PRO A 62 8.22 11.70 -0.82
C PRO A 62 9.70 11.33 -0.91
N PRO A 63 10.33 10.88 0.17
CA PRO A 63 11.73 10.42 0.15
C PRO A 63 11.84 8.97 -0.37
N TYR A 64 11.02 8.62 -1.37
CA TYR A 64 10.91 7.30 -1.97
C TYR A 64 10.83 7.41 -3.49
N ALA A 65 11.25 6.36 -4.18
CA ALA A 65 11.25 6.27 -5.63
C ALA A 65 10.80 4.90 -6.12
N ILE A 66 10.22 4.86 -7.33
CA ILE A 66 10.00 3.63 -8.09
C ILE A 66 10.99 3.62 -9.25
N ASP A 67 11.97 2.73 -9.18
CA ASP A 67 12.88 2.49 -10.29
C ASP A 67 12.32 1.40 -11.19
N VAL A 68 12.30 1.67 -12.50
CA VAL A 68 11.98 0.68 -13.52
C VAL A 68 13.27 0.33 -14.22
N VAL A 69 13.67 -0.95 -14.16
CA VAL A 69 14.94 -1.39 -14.80
C VAL A 69 14.84 -1.34 -16.33
N HIS A 70 13.66 -1.60 -16.87
CA HIS A 70 13.45 -1.68 -18.31
C HIS A 70 12.96 -0.34 -18.86
N LYS A 71 13.54 0.13 -19.97
CA LYS A 71 13.12 1.37 -20.66
C LYS A 71 11.74 1.26 -21.32
N CYS A 72 11.37 0.05 -21.72
CA CYS A 72 10.11 -0.26 -22.38
C CYS A 72 9.65 -1.66 -21.96
N TYR A 73 8.44 -2.06 -22.36
CA TYR A 73 7.91 -3.40 -22.08
C TYR A 73 7.38 -4.10 -23.34
N TRP A 74 7.42 -5.43 -23.34
CA TRP A 74 6.75 -6.28 -24.33
C TRP A 74 5.51 -6.93 -23.72
N LYS A 75 4.53 -7.28 -24.58
CA LYS A 75 3.37 -8.06 -24.14
C LYS A 75 3.83 -9.39 -23.56
N ASN A 76 3.21 -9.77 -22.45
CA ASN A 76 3.47 -11.00 -21.67
C ASN A 76 4.90 -11.15 -21.11
N GLN A 77 5.77 -10.16 -21.27
CA GLN A 77 7.12 -10.18 -20.69
C GLN A 77 7.13 -9.41 -19.36
N PRO A 78 7.50 -10.06 -18.25
CA PRO A 78 7.69 -9.36 -16.98
C PRO A 78 8.84 -8.35 -17.05
N ILE A 79 8.61 -7.16 -16.49
CA ILE A 79 9.65 -6.17 -16.20
C ILE A 79 9.81 -6.03 -14.69
N PHE A 80 11.04 -5.70 -14.30
CA PHE A 80 11.42 -5.49 -12.91
C PHE A 80 11.23 -4.03 -12.47
N LEU A 81 10.68 -3.89 -11.27
CA LEU A 81 10.42 -2.64 -10.58
C LEU A 81 10.99 -2.71 -9.16
N LYS A 82 11.54 -1.61 -8.67
CA LYS A 82 11.99 -1.47 -7.29
C LYS A 82 11.36 -0.24 -6.66
N LEU A 83 10.54 -0.42 -5.62
CA LEU A 83 10.10 0.67 -4.76
C LEU A 83 11.08 0.77 -3.59
N ARG A 84 11.71 1.93 -3.38
CA ARG A 84 12.73 2.11 -2.35
C ARG A 84 12.75 3.50 -1.74
N GLY A 85 13.39 3.62 -0.58
CA GLY A 85 13.87 4.89 -0.05
C GLY A 85 14.94 5.50 -0.96
N THR A 86 14.99 6.83 -1.05
CA THR A 86 16.07 7.54 -1.76
C THR A 86 17.41 7.42 -1.03
N SER A 87 17.38 7.10 0.26
CA SER A 87 18.50 6.81 1.15
C SER A 87 18.15 5.62 2.04
N ARG A 88 19.17 4.97 2.61
CA ARG A 88 19.00 3.81 3.52
C ARG A 88 18.20 4.14 4.79
N ASN A 89 18.14 5.41 5.17
CA ASN A 89 17.40 5.87 6.35
C ASN A 89 15.89 6.03 6.09
N PHE A 90 15.46 6.02 4.82
CA PHE A 90 14.05 6.14 4.47
C PHE A 90 13.40 4.77 4.43
N ILE A 91 12.93 4.37 5.61
CA ILE A 91 12.25 3.11 5.85
C ILE A 91 10.74 3.34 5.81
N PHE A 92 10.03 2.42 5.16
CA PHE A 92 8.57 2.35 5.15
C PHE A 92 8.09 1.01 5.72
N LYS A 93 6.84 0.98 6.21
CA LYS A 93 6.21 -0.23 6.77
C LYS A 93 5.13 -0.77 5.84
N GLY A 94 4.37 0.14 5.24
CA GLY A 94 3.29 -0.17 4.32
C GLY A 94 3.42 0.52 2.98
N PHE A 95 2.79 -0.06 1.97
CA PHE A 95 2.67 0.57 0.66
C PHE A 95 1.50 -0.05 -0.10
N VAL A 96 1.04 0.68 -1.12
CA VAL A 96 0.17 0.17 -2.18
C VAL A 96 0.75 0.67 -3.49
N ILE A 97 0.89 -0.19 -4.48
CA ILE A 97 1.38 0.18 -5.81
C ILE A 97 0.49 -0.40 -6.89
N GLN A 98 0.22 0.42 -7.89
CA GLN A 98 -0.66 0.13 -9.02
C GLN A 98 -0.02 0.65 -10.31
N ALA A 99 -0.34 0.00 -11.43
CA ALA A 99 0.08 0.42 -12.75
C ALA A 99 -1.08 1.09 -13.47
N PHE A 100 -0.95 2.37 -13.82
CA PHE A 100 -1.97 3.16 -14.51
C PHE A 100 -1.57 3.43 -15.95
N ILE A 101 -2.57 3.60 -16.83
CA ILE A 101 -2.33 4.17 -18.16
C ILE A 101 -1.90 5.64 -18.00
N PHE A 102 -0.74 5.96 -18.54
CA PHE A 102 -0.15 7.31 -18.48
C PHE A 102 -1.06 8.34 -19.16
N ARG A 103 -1.17 9.55 -18.59
CA ARG A 103 -2.11 10.63 -18.97
C ARG A 103 -3.61 10.31 -18.80
N GLU A 104 -3.99 9.05 -18.59
CA GLU A 104 -5.36 8.63 -18.25
C GLU A 104 -5.52 8.30 -16.76
N ARG A 105 -4.60 8.75 -15.90
CA ARG A 105 -4.66 8.48 -14.44
C ARG A 105 -5.97 8.91 -13.79
N LYS A 106 -6.52 10.06 -14.18
CA LYS A 106 -7.83 10.54 -13.69
C LYS A 106 -9.00 9.63 -14.08
N LYS A 107 -8.84 8.79 -15.12
CA LYS A 107 -9.82 7.77 -15.52
C LYS A 107 -9.63 6.45 -14.77
N GLU A 108 -8.63 6.36 -13.89
CA GLU A 108 -8.35 5.23 -13.00
C GLU A 108 -8.19 3.90 -13.73
N LYS A 109 -7.76 3.96 -15.01
CA LYS A 109 -7.54 2.76 -15.80
C LYS A 109 -6.23 2.10 -15.42
N ARG A 110 -6.33 0.96 -14.75
CA ARG A 110 -5.19 0.10 -14.41
C ARG A 110 -4.79 -0.78 -15.60
N ALA A 111 -3.49 -1.08 -15.71
CA ALA A 111 -2.91 -1.84 -16.81
C ALA A 111 -2.06 -3.01 -16.30
N GLY A 112 -2.14 -4.14 -17.01
CA GLY A 112 -1.39 -5.35 -16.71
C GLY A 112 -1.65 -5.92 -15.32
N LYS A 113 -0.71 -6.75 -14.87
CA LYS A 113 -0.75 -7.41 -13.56
C LYS A 113 0.64 -7.56 -12.96
N PHE A 114 0.70 -7.49 -11.65
CA PHE A 114 1.87 -7.90 -10.90
C PHE A 114 1.97 -9.42 -10.93
N VAL A 115 3.20 -9.93 -10.94
CA VAL A 115 3.50 -11.35 -10.91
C VAL A 115 4.54 -11.63 -9.84
N ARG A 116 4.42 -12.76 -9.18
CA ARG A 116 5.36 -13.20 -8.16
C ARG A 116 6.38 -14.11 -8.82
N LEU A 117 7.58 -13.60 -9.08
CA LEU A 117 8.69 -14.38 -9.64
C LEU A 117 9.73 -14.77 -8.58
N ASP A 118 9.61 -14.22 -7.37
CA ASP A 118 10.46 -14.51 -6.23
C ASP A 118 9.64 -14.95 -5.01
N ASN A 119 10.31 -15.61 -4.06
CA ASN A 119 9.68 -16.04 -2.80
C ASN A 119 9.64 -14.92 -1.74
N ASN A 120 9.82 -13.66 -2.11
CA ASN A 120 9.86 -12.57 -1.14
C ASN A 120 8.48 -12.35 -0.52
N GLY A 121 8.28 -12.85 0.70
CA GLY A 121 7.07 -12.74 1.52
C GLY A 121 6.57 -11.31 1.74
N SER A 122 7.39 -10.29 1.43
CA SER A 122 7.17 -8.88 1.79
C SER A 122 5.93 -8.21 1.18
N TRP A 123 5.34 -8.79 0.14
CA TRP A 123 4.17 -8.23 -0.54
C TRP A 123 3.17 -9.29 -0.95
N ARG A 124 1.93 -8.85 -1.19
CA ARG A 124 0.83 -9.69 -1.67
C ARG A 124 -0.05 -8.90 -2.64
N HIS A 125 -0.79 -9.60 -3.50
CA HIS A 125 -1.82 -8.97 -4.32
C HIS A 125 -2.91 -8.38 -3.43
N GLN A 126 -3.30 -7.13 -3.69
CA GLN A 126 -4.47 -6.55 -3.04
C GLN A 126 -5.71 -7.06 -3.75
N CYS A 127 -6.59 -7.75 -3.02
CA CYS A 127 -7.79 -8.41 -3.57
C CYS A 127 -7.42 -9.36 -4.72
N TYR A 128 -7.28 -10.65 -4.43
CA TYR A 128 -6.75 -11.71 -5.32
C TYR A 128 -7.34 -11.84 -6.73
N ARG A 129 -8.42 -11.14 -7.09
CA ARG A 129 -9.08 -11.33 -8.39
C ARG A 129 -8.33 -10.69 -9.56
N PHE A 130 -7.77 -9.49 -9.38
CA PHE A 130 -7.28 -8.70 -10.52
C PHE A 130 -5.76 -8.60 -10.62
N HIS A 131 -5.04 -8.86 -9.52
CA HIS A 131 -3.57 -8.79 -9.45
C HIS A 131 -2.96 -7.50 -10.02
N ASP A 132 -3.76 -6.44 -10.18
CA ASP A 132 -3.39 -5.14 -10.76
C ASP A 132 -2.84 -4.17 -9.69
N SER A 133 -2.86 -4.63 -8.44
CA SER A 133 -2.53 -3.89 -7.24
C SER A 133 -1.78 -4.81 -6.27
N VAL A 134 -0.73 -4.30 -5.63
CA VAL A 134 0.00 -5.03 -4.59
C VAL A 134 0.23 -4.14 -3.38
N THR A 135 0.29 -4.76 -2.21
CA THR A 135 0.47 -4.11 -0.91
C THR A 135 1.45 -4.89 -0.05
N ASN A 136 1.89 -4.30 1.06
CA ASN A 136 2.76 -4.98 2.01
C ASN A 136 2.06 -6.22 2.59
N ALA A 137 2.82 -7.28 2.84
CA ALA A 137 2.27 -8.48 3.47
C ALA A 137 2.32 -8.43 5.00
N HIS A 138 3.26 -7.69 5.57
CA HIS A 138 3.49 -7.53 7.00
C HIS A 138 4.08 -6.14 7.25
N ASP A 139 4.15 -5.70 8.49
CA ASP A 139 4.56 -4.34 8.89
C ASP A 139 6.06 -4.18 9.18
N GLU A 140 6.85 -5.22 8.89
CA GLU A 140 8.31 -5.15 9.01
C GLU A 140 8.87 -3.94 8.28
N LYS A 141 9.93 -3.37 8.85
CA LYS A 141 10.64 -2.23 8.30
C LYS A 141 11.30 -2.61 6.97
N LYS A 142 10.98 -1.88 5.91
CA LYS A 142 11.52 -2.08 4.56
C LYS A 142 12.18 -0.79 4.09
N ASN A 143 13.36 -0.89 3.50
CA ASN A 143 13.98 0.22 2.76
C ASN A 143 13.79 0.05 1.25
N GLU A 144 13.55 -1.17 0.78
CA GLU A 144 13.26 -1.47 -0.62
C GLU A 144 12.34 -2.69 -0.76
N ILE A 145 11.65 -2.77 -1.90
CA ILE A 145 10.90 -3.93 -2.32
C ILE A 145 10.96 -4.11 -3.82
N ASN A 146 11.16 -5.36 -4.23
CA ASN A 146 11.25 -5.77 -5.62
C ASN A 146 9.92 -6.34 -6.08
N LEU A 147 9.51 -5.93 -7.28
CA LEU A 147 8.22 -6.25 -7.86
C LEU A 147 8.41 -6.58 -9.33
N TRP A 148 7.55 -7.47 -9.84
CA TRP A 148 7.51 -7.81 -11.25
C TRP A 148 6.14 -7.51 -11.79
N TRP A 149 6.09 -6.86 -12.94
CA TRP A 149 4.84 -6.51 -13.62
C TRP A 149 4.90 -6.96 -15.06
N LYS A 150 3.78 -7.43 -15.59
CA LYS A 150 3.64 -7.72 -17.02
C LYS A 150 2.33 -7.20 -17.58
N ASN A 151 2.37 -6.75 -18.82
CA ASN A 151 1.16 -6.45 -19.57
C ASN A 151 0.65 -7.71 -20.26
N ASP A 152 -0.57 -8.15 -19.98
CA ASP A 152 -1.24 -9.25 -20.67
C ASP A 152 -2.25 -8.79 -21.72
N LYS A 153 -2.53 -7.47 -21.78
CA LYS A 153 -3.41 -6.83 -22.75
C LYS A 153 -2.63 -6.26 -23.94
N ASP A 154 -3.21 -5.29 -24.64
CA ASP A 154 -2.61 -4.66 -25.80
C ASP A 154 -1.41 -3.80 -25.42
N ASP A 155 -0.41 -3.82 -26.29
CA ASP A 155 0.87 -3.15 -26.16
C ASP A 155 0.84 -1.77 -26.83
N ASP A 156 -0.28 -1.03 -26.75
CA ASP A 156 -0.45 0.32 -27.31
C ASP A 156 -0.48 1.43 -26.25
N LYS A 157 -0.43 1.07 -24.96
CA LYS A 157 -0.56 2.03 -23.85
C LYS A 157 0.77 2.29 -23.16
N VAL A 158 1.08 3.55 -22.92
CA VAL A 158 2.15 3.92 -21.98
C VAL A 158 1.62 3.72 -20.57
N VAL A 159 2.41 3.08 -19.71
CA VAL A 159 2.04 2.82 -18.31
C VAL A 159 2.91 3.64 -17.36
N GLN A 160 2.39 3.93 -16.18
CA GLN A 160 3.13 4.56 -15.09
C GLN A 160 2.78 3.86 -13.78
N PHE A 161 3.80 3.54 -12.99
CA PHE A 161 3.62 2.98 -11.67
C PHE A 161 3.43 4.09 -10.66
N VAL A 162 2.41 3.94 -9.83
CA VAL A 162 2.00 4.90 -8.82
C VAL A 162 1.96 4.17 -7.50
N ALA A 163 2.58 4.73 -6.48
CA ALA A 163 2.52 4.18 -5.14
C ALA A 163 2.04 5.19 -4.10
N THR A 164 1.35 4.65 -3.11
CA THR A 164 1.18 5.22 -1.78
C THR A 164 2.18 4.54 -0.85
N VAL A 165 2.92 5.31 -0.05
CA VAL A 165 3.89 4.77 0.90
C VAL A 165 3.54 5.24 2.31
N VAL A 166 3.57 4.31 3.26
CA VAL A 166 3.27 4.53 4.67
C VAL A 166 4.52 4.26 5.50
N LYS A 167 5.10 5.32 6.07
CA LYS A 167 6.22 5.23 7.01
C LYS A 167 5.73 4.95 8.42
N SER A 168 4.68 5.65 8.84
CA SER A 168 3.99 5.43 10.11
C SER A 168 2.51 5.76 10.00
N ARG A 169 1.71 5.47 11.03
CA ARG A 169 0.28 5.84 11.07
C ARG A 169 0.05 7.34 10.83
N LYS A 170 1.01 8.19 11.22
CA LYS A 170 0.95 9.66 11.08
C LYS A 170 1.94 10.23 10.06
N GLU A 171 2.49 9.41 9.16
CA GLU A 171 3.41 9.87 8.12
C GLU A 171 3.29 8.98 6.87
N PHE A 172 2.61 9.48 5.85
CA PHE A 172 2.41 8.77 4.58
C PHE A 172 2.15 9.71 3.41
N TRP A 173 2.41 9.23 2.20
CA TRP A 173 2.23 9.96 0.94
C TRP A 173 1.29 9.18 0.04
N VAL A 174 0.20 9.81 -0.40
CA VAL A 174 -0.86 9.16 -1.18
C VAL A 174 -0.65 9.42 -2.67
N GLN A 175 -0.55 8.35 -3.46
CA GLN A 175 -0.39 8.41 -4.93
C GLN A 175 0.71 9.37 -5.46
N SER A 176 1.72 9.63 -4.62
CA SER A 176 2.72 10.68 -4.84
C SER A 176 4.06 10.13 -5.30
N ILE A 177 4.29 8.82 -5.16
CA ILE A 177 5.51 8.18 -5.62
C ILE A 177 5.22 7.69 -7.05
N LEU A 178 5.84 8.33 -8.03
CA LEU A 178 5.62 8.05 -9.45
C LEU A 178 6.89 7.49 -10.09
N SER A 179 6.74 6.44 -10.88
CA SER A 179 7.81 6.01 -11.78
C SER A 179 7.89 6.92 -13.01
N ARG A 180 8.99 6.83 -13.74
CA ARG A 180 8.98 7.26 -15.15
C ARG A 180 7.93 6.47 -15.94
N PRO A 181 7.28 7.07 -16.95
CA PRO A 181 6.40 6.34 -17.84
C PRO A 181 7.17 5.28 -18.63
N VAL A 182 6.54 4.13 -18.86
CA VAL A 182 7.11 3.01 -19.61
C VAL A 182 6.23 2.76 -20.83
N ALA A 183 6.80 2.95 -22.01
CA ALA A 183 6.10 2.68 -23.26
C ALA A 183 6.25 1.20 -23.68
N PRO A 184 5.34 0.70 -24.51
CA PRO A 184 5.57 -0.53 -25.27
C PRO A 184 6.83 -0.39 -26.13
N CYS A 185 7.65 -1.44 -26.21
CA CYS A 185 8.89 -1.37 -26.99
C CYS A 185 8.64 -1.09 -28.47
N ARG A 186 7.52 -1.55 -29.04
CA ARG A 186 7.12 -1.22 -30.43
C ARG A 186 6.82 0.26 -30.69
N MET A 187 6.47 1.04 -29.64
CA MET A 187 6.19 2.47 -29.77
C MET A 187 7.40 3.34 -29.46
N GLN A 188 8.46 2.77 -28.86
CA GLN A 188 9.69 3.37 -28.38
C GLN A 188 9.61 4.90 -28.17
N ARG A 189 9.09 5.30 -26.99
CA ARG A 189 9.06 6.71 -26.56
C ARG A 189 10.05 6.92 -25.43
N GLU A 190 10.93 7.90 -25.59
CA GLU A 190 11.81 8.33 -24.51
C GLU A 190 11.16 9.44 -23.69
N PHE A 191 11.28 9.34 -22.36
CA PHE A 191 10.72 10.28 -21.40
C PHE A 191 11.84 10.96 -20.59
N ASN A 192 12.91 11.36 -21.27
CA ASN A 192 14.12 11.90 -20.62
C ASN A 192 13.84 13.18 -19.82
N ASN A 193 12.89 14.00 -20.27
CA ASN A 193 12.47 15.25 -19.62
C ASN A 193 11.18 15.05 -18.78
N TYR A 194 10.92 13.84 -18.29
CA TYR A 194 9.76 13.60 -17.44
C TYR A 194 9.93 14.26 -16.07
N GLU A 195 9.02 15.18 -15.76
CA GLU A 195 8.85 15.74 -14.43
C GLU A 195 7.58 15.19 -13.79
N SER A 196 7.67 14.85 -12.51
CA SER A 196 6.51 14.42 -11.73
C SER A 196 5.52 15.58 -11.60
N GLU A 197 4.23 15.27 -11.70
CA GLU A 197 3.19 16.22 -11.34
C GLU A 197 3.33 16.66 -9.88
N ARG A 198 2.89 17.89 -9.58
CA ARG A 198 2.87 18.39 -8.20
C ARG A 198 1.95 17.54 -7.35
N ILE A 199 2.39 17.26 -6.13
CA ILE A 199 1.62 16.51 -5.14
C ILE A 199 0.37 17.33 -4.79
N THR A 200 -0.78 16.68 -4.93
CA THR A 200 -2.08 17.25 -4.57
C THR A 200 -2.71 16.37 -3.51
N ALA A 201 -3.49 16.98 -2.62
CA ALA A 201 -4.23 16.21 -1.64
C ALA A 201 -5.20 15.25 -2.34
N PRO A 202 -5.36 14.00 -1.85
CA PRO A 202 -6.35 13.10 -2.39
C PRO A 202 -7.76 13.72 -2.23
N PRO A 203 -8.72 13.33 -3.08
CA PRO A 203 -10.12 13.71 -2.88
C PRO A 203 -10.56 13.40 -1.45
N LYS A 204 -11.36 14.28 -0.85
CA LYS A 204 -11.94 13.99 0.47
C LYS A 204 -12.66 12.65 0.41
N ILE A 205 -12.38 11.80 1.39
CA ILE A 205 -13.13 10.57 1.58
C ILE A 205 -14.57 11.00 1.82
N ILE A 206 -15.46 10.66 0.91
CA ILE A 206 -16.89 10.70 1.21
C ILE A 206 -17.04 9.53 2.18
N PRO A 207 -17.29 9.76 3.49
CA PRO A 207 -17.68 8.67 4.36
C PRO A 207 -18.84 7.97 3.67
N PHE A 208 -19.00 6.65 3.80
CA PHE A 208 -20.25 6.03 3.42
C PHE A 208 -21.36 6.80 4.12
N ALA A 209 -21.99 7.75 3.41
CA ALA A 209 -23.27 8.24 3.80
C ALA A 209 -24.10 6.97 3.79
N LEU A 210 -24.80 6.69 4.88
CA LEU A 210 -26.06 5.98 4.82
C LEU A 210 -26.99 6.83 3.93
N ALA A 211 -26.66 6.92 2.65
CA ALA A 211 -27.47 7.50 1.61
C ALA A 211 -28.47 6.40 1.25
N ASN A 212 -29.55 6.43 2.01
CA ASN A 212 -30.86 5.84 1.76
C ASN A 212 -31.11 4.43 2.31
N LYS A 213 -31.83 4.42 3.43
CA LYS A 213 -33.06 3.68 3.78
C LYS A 213 -33.01 3.47 5.30
N PHE A 214 -33.76 4.18 6.14
CA PHE A 214 -35.19 4.50 6.09
C PHE A 214 -35.48 5.89 6.64
#